data_AF-A0A9P3B142-F1
#
_entry.id   AF-A0A9P3B142-F1
#
_cell.length_a   1.000
_cell.length_b   1.000
_cell.length_c   1.000
_cell.angle_alpha   90.00
_cell.angle_beta   90.00
_cell.angle_gamma   90.00
#
_symmetry.space_group_name_H-M   'P 1'
#
loop_
_entity.id
_entity.type
_entity.pdbx_description
1 polymer ?
#
loop_
_entity_poly.entity_id
_entity_poly.type
_entity_poly.pdbx_seq_one_letter_code
_entity_poly.pdbx_strand_id
1 'polypeptide(L)'
;MKMNLFLVFIMLLMPICSAEQTRISAWHKVDQNVPRVSVINLIDAPDLYDGKEVYVLGYLSFGIENSTMCSSAGFGERGDCIWLEVHSSKDNENENENENDNATDILYFSKKAKMEKFVGKLIYVRGTFSHQKSGHFGLYPSVISNVTEVFGNNPHYILNDDEENMAQPTSNMDGQSDAKDLMSSHCWMTPVKGMELSKGKPHEQQETLVVSVKELINLPERYHEKPVLVNGYVLGESDAFARELPALCQSETLTSFQDCIWLATVGEVGSFNHERAEHLRENYEKCGHDIIGIFGGKRAFVRGVFDSRDKGWLGIYGGSVKNIIEIFGESTPLIFDVQSASKAGK
;
A
#
# COMPACT_ATOMS: atom_id res chain seq x y z
N MET A 1 65.55 29.64 0.68
CA MET A 1 64.80 28.37 0.61
C MET A 1 63.46 28.40 1.39
N LYS A 2 62.70 29.50 1.42
CA LYS A 2 61.38 29.54 2.11
C LYS A 2 60.18 29.82 1.18
N MET A 3 60.43 30.19 -0.08
CA MET A 3 59.36 30.54 -1.04
C MET A 3 58.74 29.31 -1.73
N ASN A 4 59.45 28.18 -1.79
CA ASN A 4 58.97 26.99 -2.51
C ASN A 4 57.94 26.18 -1.71
N LEU A 5 57.90 26.31 -0.37
CA LEU A 5 56.95 25.56 0.46
C LEU A 5 55.53 26.15 0.41
N PHE A 6 55.41 27.46 0.18
CA PHE A 6 54.12 28.15 0.12
C PHE A 6 53.35 27.83 -1.17
N LEU A 7 54.06 27.65 -2.29
CA LEU A 7 53.47 27.27 -3.58
C LEU A 7 52.90 25.84 -3.58
N VAL A 8 53.54 24.91 -2.87
CA VAL A 8 53.04 23.54 -2.72
C VAL A 8 51.76 23.51 -1.88
N PHE A 9 51.64 24.38 -0.87
CA PHE A 9 50.45 24.46 -0.03
C PHE A 9 49.23 25.05 -0.76
N ILE A 10 49.45 26.02 -1.68
CA ILE A 10 48.37 26.59 -2.50
C ILE A 10 47.83 25.59 -3.52
N MET A 11 48.68 24.72 -4.10
CA MET A 11 48.20 23.67 -5.02
C MET A 11 47.40 22.56 -4.32
N LEU A 12 47.64 22.32 -3.03
CA LEU A 12 46.87 21.36 -2.21
C LEU A 12 45.51 21.90 -1.75
N LEU A 13 45.29 23.22 -1.83
CA LEU A 13 44.04 23.87 -1.43
C LEU A 13 43.08 24.13 -2.59
N MET A 14 43.41 23.74 -3.82
CA MET A 14 42.40 23.72 -4.88
C MET A 14 41.53 22.48 -4.67
N PRO A 15 40.27 22.63 -4.20
CA PRO A 15 39.37 21.50 -4.12
C PRO A 15 39.21 20.95 -5.54
N ILE A 16 39.33 19.64 -5.67
CA ILE A 16 39.03 18.89 -6.88
C ILE A 16 37.53 19.06 -7.13
N CYS A 17 37.16 20.18 -7.74
CA CYS A 17 35.81 20.50 -8.18
C CYS A 17 35.57 19.78 -9.51
N SER A 18 35.68 18.45 -9.51
CA SER A 18 35.48 17.62 -10.70
C SER A 18 34.38 16.56 -10.50
N ALA A 19 33.64 16.59 -9.40
CA ALA A 19 32.54 15.66 -9.15
C ALA A 19 31.17 16.13 -9.69
N GLU A 20 31.07 17.38 -10.17
CA GLU A 20 29.77 17.96 -10.56
C GLU A 20 29.50 17.91 -12.08
N GLN A 21 30.55 17.72 -12.90
CA GLN A 21 30.41 17.62 -14.36
C GLN A 21 29.71 16.31 -14.80
N THR A 22 29.64 15.30 -13.94
CA THR A 22 28.98 14.00 -14.23
C THR A 22 27.47 14.03 -13.98
N ARG A 23 26.91 15.12 -13.43
CA ARG A 23 25.46 15.23 -13.15
C ARG A 23 24.63 15.69 -14.35
N ILE A 24 25.25 16.34 -15.34
CA ILE A 24 24.53 16.98 -16.46
C ILE A 24 24.36 16.02 -17.65
N SER A 25 25.16 14.95 -17.77
CA SER A 25 25.19 14.11 -18.97
C SER A 25 24.01 13.14 -19.12
N ALA A 26 23.34 12.76 -18.02
CA ALA A 26 22.18 11.87 -18.12
C ALA A 26 20.95 12.57 -18.74
N TRP A 27 20.79 13.88 -18.54
CA TRP A 27 19.67 14.65 -19.10
C TRP A 27 19.77 14.88 -20.62
N HIS A 28 20.97 14.81 -21.19
CA HIS A 28 21.19 15.04 -22.62
C HIS A 28 20.84 13.85 -23.52
N LYS A 29 20.53 12.67 -22.94
CA LYS A 29 20.05 11.51 -23.69
C LYS A 29 18.53 11.42 -23.80
N VAL A 30 17.78 12.31 -23.15
CA VAL A 30 16.32 12.34 -23.24
C VAL A 30 15.93 12.78 -24.65
N ASP A 31 15.09 12.01 -25.33
CA ASP A 31 14.59 12.34 -26.67
C ASP A 31 13.88 13.69 -26.64
N GLN A 32 14.45 14.69 -27.30
CA GLN A 32 13.91 16.06 -27.32
C GLN A 32 12.63 16.17 -28.15
N ASN A 33 12.29 15.14 -28.93
CA ASN A 33 11.08 15.12 -29.73
C ASN A 33 9.85 14.67 -28.94
N VAL A 34 10.03 14.07 -27.76
CA VAL A 34 8.93 13.65 -26.89
C VAL A 34 8.59 14.78 -25.91
N PRO A 35 7.36 15.31 -25.93
CA PRO A 35 6.97 16.44 -25.09
C PRO A 35 7.03 16.08 -23.61
N ARG A 36 7.51 17.03 -22.80
CA ARG A 36 7.51 16.95 -21.34
C ARG A 36 6.29 17.66 -20.79
N VAL A 37 5.50 16.95 -20.01
CA VAL A 37 4.20 17.41 -19.51
C VAL A 37 4.09 17.10 -18.02
N SER A 38 3.34 17.90 -17.28
CA SER A 38 2.96 17.55 -15.91
C SER A 38 1.68 16.73 -15.89
N VAL A 39 1.41 16.02 -14.80
CA VAL A 39 0.10 15.38 -14.57
C VAL A 39 -1.05 16.38 -14.71
N ILE A 40 -0.90 17.61 -14.19
CA ILE A 40 -1.92 18.66 -14.29
C ILE A 40 -2.19 19.04 -15.75
N ASN A 41 -1.15 19.17 -16.57
CA ASN A 41 -1.30 19.52 -17.99
C ASN A 41 -2.05 18.43 -18.77
N LEU A 42 -1.85 17.15 -18.40
CA LEU A 42 -2.58 16.03 -19.01
C LEU A 42 -4.06 16.04 -18.63
N ILE A 43 -4.38 16.39 -17.39
CA ILE A 43 -5.76 16.47 -16.89
C ILE A 43 -6.49 17.69 -17.47
N ASP A 44 -5.81 18.83 -17.57
CA ASP A 44 -6.39 20.09 -18.06
C ASP A 44 -6.61 20.09 -19.59
N ALA A 45 -5.75 19.39 -20.34
CA ALA A 45 -5.81 19.33 -21.81
C ALA A 45 -5.58 17.91 -22.37
N PRO A 46 -6.43 16.92 -22.01
CA PRO A 46 -6.20 15.51 -22.36
C PRO A 46 -6.22 15.26 -23.88
N ASP A 47 -7.07 15.96 -24.63
CA ASP A 47 -7.16 15.84 -26.09
C ASP A 47 -5.86 16.21 -26.80
N LEU A 48 -5.04 17.09 -26.21
CA LEU A 48 -3.76 17.51 -26.80
C LEU A 48 -2.73 16.38 -26.78
N TYR A 49 -2.86 15.41 -25.87
CA TYR A 49 -1.86 14.38 -25.63
C TYR A 49 -2.36 12.96 -25.93
N ASP A 50 -3.65 12.77 -26.20
CA ASP A 50 -4.24 11.45 -26.47
C ASP A 50 -3.53 10.72 -27.61
N GLY A 51 -3.15 9.46 -27.36
CA GLY A 51 -2.41 8.61 -28.28
C GLY A 51 -0.94 9.01 -28.50
N LYS A 52 -0.42 10.04 -27.82
CA LYS A 52 0.96 10.51 -27.99
C LYS A 52 1.88 9.93 -26.93
N GLU A 53 3.14 9.73 -27.33
CA GLU A 53 4.21 9.49 -26.38
C GLU A 53 4.54 10.79 -25.64
N VAL A 54 4.70 10.69 -24.32
CA VAL A 54 4.93 11.83 -23.42
C VAL A 54 5.93 11.44 -22.33
N TYR A 55 6.72 12.41 -21.88
CA TYR A 55 7.43 12.36 -20.61
C TYR A 55 6.59 13.08 -19.56
N VAL A 56 6.03 12.34 -18.62
CA VAL A 56 5.12 12.89 -17.62
C VAL A 56 5.83 13.07 -16.29
N LEU A 57 5.80 14.27 -15.75
CA LEU A 57 6.31 14.61 -14.43
C LEU A 57 5.21 14.46 -13.38
N GLY A 58 5.46 13.64 -12.35
CA GLY A 58 4.57 13.52 -11.19
C GLY A 58 5.14 12.64 -10.07
N TYR A 59 4.40 12.54 -8.98
CA TYR A 59 4.75 11.70 -7.84
C TYR A 59 4.25 10.29 -8.07
N LEU A 60 5.16 9.31 -8.03
CA LEU A 60 4.78 7.91 -8.19
C LEU A 60 4.13 7.37 -6.93
N SER A 61 3.04 6.63 -7.09
CA SER A 61 2.44 5.86 -6.01
C SER A 61 2.00 4.48 -6.50
N PHE A 62 2.32 3.43 -5.73
CA PHE A 62 1.85 2.07 -5.95
C PHE A 62 0.81 1.70 -4.89
N GLY A 63 -0.31 1.18 -5.35
CA GLY A 63 -1.23 0.35 -4.60
C GLY A 63 -1.14 -1.11 -5.03
N ILE A 64 -2.06 -1.92 -4.51
CA ILE A 64 -2.12 -3.36 -4.75
C ILE A 64 -2.43 -3.65 -6.23
N GLU A 65 -3.47 -3.00 -6.75
CA GLU A 65 -3.94 -3.16 -8.13
C GLU A 65 -3.50 -2.00 -9.04
N ASN A 66 -2.93 -0.94 -8.45
CA ASN A 66 -2.89 0.36 -9.08
C ASN A 66 -1.47 0.92 -9.07
N SER A 67 -0.95 1.26 -10.24
CA SER A 67 0.21 2.15 -10.32
C SER A 67 -0.33 3.51 -10.74
N THR A 68 0.02 4.56 -10.02
CA THR A 68 -0.54 5.90 -10.25
C THR A 68 0.55 6.93 -10.22
N MET A 69 0.29 8.04 -10.90
CA MET A 69 1.14 9.21 -10.84
C MET A 69 0.31 10.44 -10.56
N CYS A 70 0.64 11.14 -9.47
CA CYS A 70 -0.15 12.25 -8.95
C CYS A 70 0.59 13.58 -9.07
N SER A 71 -0.16 14.68 -9.01
CA SER A 71 0.41 16.03 -9.09
C SER A 71 1.17 16.45 -7.82
N SER A 72 0.86 15.83 -6.68
CA SER A 72 1.34 16.20 -5.36
C SER A 72 1.97 15.03 -4.59
N ALA A 73 2.83 15.34 -3.61
CA ALA A 73 3.44 14.35 -2.74
C ALA A 73 2.40 13.82 -1.75
N GLY A 74 1.96 12.58 -1.95
CA GLY A 74 0.90 11.96 -1.16
C GLY A 74 -0.07 11.23 -2.07
N PHE A 75 -1.00 10.50 -1.50
CA PHE A 75 -2.15 10.04 -2.28
C PHE A 75 -3.10 11.23 -2.42
N GLY A 76 -2.98 11.95 -3.53
CA GLY A 76 -3.83 13.10 -3.81
C GLY A 76 -5.31 12.71 -3.90
N GLU A 77 -6.17 13.73 -3.82
CA GLU A 77 -7.59 13.55 -4.14
C GLU A 77 -7.70 12.88 -5.50
N ARG A 78 -8.62 11.91 -5.68
CA ARG A 78 -8.71 11.06 -6.90
C ARG A 78 -8.72 11.83 -8.24
N GLY A 79 -8.91 13.14 -8.22
CA GLY A 79 -8.88 14.02 -9.38
C GLY A 79 -7.52 14.57 -9.82
N ASP A 80 -6.43 14.32 -9.10
CA ASP A 80 -5.10 14.84 -9.48
C ASP A 80 -4.07 13.75 -9.86
N CYS A 81 -4.56 12.52 -10.08
CA CYS A 81 -3.75 11.36 -10.42
C CYS A 81 -4.16 10.76 -11.77
N ILE A 82 -3.17 10.23 -12.49
CA ILE A 82 -3.35 9.42 -13.69
C ILE A 82 -2.91 7.99 -13.41
N TRP A 83 -3.52 7.04 -14.11
CA TRP A 83 -3.12 5.64 -14.02
C TRP A 83 -1.82 5.40 -14.78
N LEU A 84 -0.97 4.52 -14.24
CA LEU A 84 0.18 3.97 -14.93
C LEU A 84 -0.12 2.49 -15.24
N GLU A 85 -0.29 2.17 -16.51
CA GLU A 85 -0.49 0.82 -16.98
C GLU A 85 0.87 0.18 -17.24
N VAL A 86 1.44 -0.39 -16.18
CA VAL A 86 2.66 -1.17 -16.24
C VAL A 86 2.28 -2.56 -16.75
N HIS A 87 2.17 -2.74 -18.07
CA HIS A 87 1.80 -4.05 -18.62
C HIS A 87 2.87 -5.13 -18.33
N SER A 88 2.38 -6.28 -17.88
CA SER A 88 2.88 -7.60 -18.22
C SER A 88 2.72 -7.75 -19.75
N SER A 89 3.76 -8.04 -20.52
CA SER A 89 3.85 -7.89 -22.00
C SER A 89 2.87 -8.70 -22.88
N LYS A 90 1.60 -8.89 -22.48
CA LYS A 90 0.66 -9.86 -23.07
C LYS A 90 -0.52 -9.29 -23.85
N ASP A 91 -0.64 -7.98 -23.99
CA ASP A 91 -1.81 -7.38 -24.69
C ASP A 91 -1.72 -7.42 -26.23
N ASN A 92 -0.83 -8.23 -26.79
CA ASN A 92 -0.97 -8.64 -28.18
C ASN A 92 -2.07 -9.73 -28.22
N GLU A 93 -3.32 -9.29 -28.40
CA GLU A 93 -4.58 -10.08 -28.45
C GLU A 93 -4.63 -11.23 -29.50
N ASN A 94 -3.50 -11.69 -30.04
CA ASN A 94 -3.44 -12.72 -31.09
C ASN A 94 -2.57 -13.95 -30.77
N GLU A 95 -2.05 -14.10 -29.56
CA GLU A 95 -1.24 -15.28 -29.22
C GLU A 95 -2.05 -16.31 -28.42
N ASN A 96 -2.23 -17.47 -29.06
CA ASN A 96 -2.82 -18.69 -28.52
C ASN A 96 -2.49 -18.89 -27.04
N GLU A 97 -3.52 -19.09 -26.20
CA GLU A 97 -3.51 -19.23 -24.73
C GLU A 97 -2.68 -20.41 -24.16
N ASN A 98 -1.73 -20.98 -24.90
CA ASN A 98 -0.96 -22.14 -24.45
C ASN A 98 0.49 -21.77 -24.11
N GLU A 99 0.81 -21.93 -22.83
CA GLU A 99 2.15 -21.99 -22.23
C GLU A 99 2.98 -20.69 -22.27
N ASN A 100 2.75 -19.79 -21.30
CA ASN A 100 3.80 -19.24 -20.40
C ASN A 100 3.24 -18.07 -19.58
N ASP A 101 2.29 -18.31 -18.68
CA ASP A 101 1.80 -17.29 -17.73
C ASP A 101 2.85 -16.80 -16.74
N ASN A 102 3.78 -17.69 -16.35
CA ASN A 102 4.81 -17.34 -15.37
C ASN A 102 5.83 -16.30 -15.87
N ALA A 103 6.17 -16.28 -17.16
CA ALA A 103 7.22 -15.39 -17.67
C ALA A 103 6.75 -13.92 -17.69
N THR A 104 5.47 -13.70 -17.96
CA THR A 104 4.88 -12.36 -18.06
C THR A 104 4.75 -11.72 -16.68
N ASP A 105 4.30 -12.51 -15.69
CA ASP A 105 4.24 -12.07 -14.29
C ASP A 105 5.62 -11.67 -13.75
N ILE A 106 6.67 -12.43 -14.05
CA ILE A 106 8.04 -12.10 -13.63
C ILE A 106 8.49 -10.74 -14.20
N LEU A 107 8.18 -10.45 -15.47
CA LEU A 107 8.53 -9.17 -16.07
C LEU A 107 7.77 -8.01 -15.41
N TYR A 108 6.48 -8.20 -15.14
CA TYR A 108 5.66 -7.22 -14.43
C TYR A 108 6.20 -6.93 -13.03
N PHE A 109 6.44 -7.97 -12.22
CA PHE A 109 6.97 -7.81 -10.87
C PHE A 109 8.38 -7.21 -10.87
N SER A 110 9.23 -7.53 -11.85
CA SER A 110 10.57 -6.93 -11.95
C SER A 110 10.50 -5.43 -12.27
N LYS A 111 9.62 -5.01 -13.19
CA LYS A 111 9.39 -3.58 -13.49
C LYS A 111 8.80 -2.85 -12.29
N LYS A 112 7.81 -3.45 -11.63
CA LYS A 112 7.19 -2.90 -10.41
C LYS A 112 8.25 -2.71 -9.32
N ALA A 113 9.04 -3.74 -9.00
CA ALA A 113 10.10 -3.67 -7.99
C ALA A 113 11.17 -2.60 -8.33
N LYS A 114 11.55 -2.47 -9.61
CA LYS A 114 12.47 -1.41 -10.07
C LYS A 114 11.88 -0.01 -9.86
N MET A 115 10.56 0.13 -10.03
CA MET A 115 9.86 1.40 -9.85
C MET A 115 9.55 1.72 -8.39
N GLU A 116 9.40 0.72 -7.51
CA GLU A 116 9.07 0.90 -6.08
C GLU A 116 10.05 1.82 -5.35
N LYS A 117 11.33 1.84 -5.76
CA LYS A 117 12.35 2.77 -5.21
C LYS A 117 12.02 4.26 -5.45
N PHE A 118 11.06 4.55 -6.32
CA PHE A 118 10.61 5.90 -6.66
C PHE A 118 9.26 6.28 -6.02
N VAL A 119 8.64 5.39 -5.23
CA VAL A 119 7.38 5.71 -4.53
C VAL A 119 7.55 6.95 -3.66
N GLY A 120 6.58 7.86 -3.75
CA GLY A 120 6.57 9.15 -3.07
C GLY A 120 7.58 10.16 -3.61
N LYS A 121 8.34 9.84 -4.66
CA LYS A 121 9.32 10.75 -5.28
C LYS A 121 8.74 11.35 -6.56
N LEU A 122 9.15 12.59 -6.81
CA LEU A 122 8.87 13.30 -8.06
C LEU A 122 9.77 12.72 -9.17
N ILE A 123 9.14 12.12 -10.18
CA ILE A 123 9.81 11.40 -11.27
C ILE A 123 9.25 11.79 -12.63
N TYR A 124 10.01 11.49 -13.68
CA TYR A 124 9.51 11.43 -15.04
C TYR A 124 9.22 9.98 -15.44
N VAL A 125 8.07 9.77 -16.08
CA VAL A 125 7.68 8.50 -16.70
C VAL A 125 7.48 8.73 -18.19
N ARG A 126 8.15 7.93 -19.03
CA ARG A 126 7.91 7.90 -20.47
C ARG A 126 6.86 6.85 -20.78
N GLY A 127 5.82 7.21 -21.53
CA GLY A 127 4.83 6.27 -22.03
C GLY A 127 3.84 6.92 -22.99
N THR A 128 2.84 6.17 -23.42
CA THR A 128 1.77 6.65 -24.28
C THR A 128 0.59 7.09 -23.43
N PHE A 129 0.17 8.35 -23.53
CA PHE A 129 -1.02 8.83 -22.84
C PHE A 129 -2.29 8.48 -23.60
N SER A 130 -3.29 7.98 -22.89
CA SER A 130 -4.64 7.81 -23.42
C SER A 130 -5.67 8.31 -22.43
N HIS A 131 -6.53 9.25 -22.83
CA HIS A 131 -7.66 9.70 -22.00
C HIS A 131 -8.90 8.83 -22.18
N GLN A 132 -8.92 7.97 -23.20
CA GLN A 132 -10.08 7.11 -23.49
C GLN A 132 -10.09 5.87 -22.59
N LYS A 133 -8.92 5.47 -22.07
CA LYS A 133 -8.79 4.39 -21.10
C LYS A 133 -9.03 4.91 -19.68
N SER A 134 -9.99 4.31 -18.98
CA SER A 134 -10.42 4.83 -17.68
C SER A 134 -9.59 4.38 -16.47
N GLY A 135 -8.72 3.38 -16.63
CA GLY A 135 -8.12 2.69 -15.49
C GLY A 135 -9.18 2.32 -14.43
N HIS A 136 -8.78 2.26 -13.17
CA HIS A 136 -9.71 2.05 -12.03
C HIS A 136 -10.15 3.36 -11.34
N PHE A 137 -9.72 4.54 -11.80
CA PHE A 137 -10.13 5.83 -11.24
C PHE A 137 -11.28 6.43 -12.05
N GLY A 138 -12.51 5.95 -11.77
CA GLY A 138 -13.72 6.26 -12.55
C GLY A 138 -14.15 7.73 -12.67
N LEU A 139 -13.38 8.71 -12.19
CA LEU A 139 -13.66 10.14 -12.35
C LEU A 139 -12.84 10.82 -13.46
N TYR A 140 -11.59 10.39 -13.67
CA TYR A 140 -10.73 10.94 -14.72
C TYR A 140 -10.13 9.79 -15.51
N PRO A 141 -10.73 9.44 -16.66
CA PRO A 141 -10.22 8.36 -17.46
C PRO A 141 -8.90 8.81 -18.08
N SER A 142 -7.79 8.35 -17.52
CA SER A 142 -6.50 8.58 -18.15
C SER A 142 -5.47 7.56 -17.70
N VAL A 143 -4.72 7.06 -18.67
CA VAL A 143 -3.72 6.02 -18.50
C VAL A 143 -2.45 6.44 -19.25
N ILE A 144 -1.30 6.25 -18.61
CA ILE A 144 -0.01 6.13 -19.28
C ILE A 144 0.28 4.65 -19.48
N SER A 145 0.20 4.20 -20.71
CA SER A 145 0.56 2.83 -21.10
C SER A 145 1.96 2.78 -21.70
N ASN A 146 2.43 1.57 -22.00
CA ASN A 146 3.74 1.35 -22.64
C ASN A 146 4.88 2.08 -21.91
N VAL A 147 4.91 1.98 -20.58
CA VAL A 147 5.96 2.62 -19.78
C VAL A 147 7.33 2.02 -20.13
N THR A 148 8.18 2.84 -20.75
CA THR A 148 9.52 2.43 -21.23
C THR A 148 10.66 2.97 -20.38
N GLU A 149 10.49 4.14 -19.77
CA GLU A 149 11.54 4.79 -18.98
C GLU A 149 10.96 5.42 -17.71
N VAL A 150 11.71 5.28 -16.62
CA VAL A 150 11.42 5.95 -15.34
C VAL A 150 12.72 6.50 -14.78
N PHE A 151 12.73 7.80 -14.48
CA PHE A 151 13.89 8.43 -13.82
C PHE A 151 13.47 9.54 -12.87
N GLY A 152 14.25 9.71 -11.80
CA GLY A 152 13.99 10.75 -10.82
C GLY A 152 14.18 12.16 -11.42
N ASN A 153 13.52 13.16 -10.81
CA ASN A 153 13.85 14.56 -11.05
C ASN A 153 15.30 14.92 -10.60
N ASN A 154 16.00 13.95 -9.99
CA ASN A 154 17.45 13.90 -9.87
C ASN A 154 18.01 12.80 -10.81
N PRO A 155 18.90 13.14 -11.77
CA PRO A 155 19.26 12.33 -12.96
C PRO A 155 19.94 10.97 -12.73
N HIS A 156 20.04 10.47 -11.51
CA HIS A 156 20.94 9.36 -11.19
C HIS A 156 20.37 7.95 -11.42
N TYR A 157 19.14 7.81 -11.90
CA TYR A 157 18.53 6.49 -12.07
C TYR A 157 17.80 6.39 -13.41
N ILE A 158 18.47 5.82 -14.41
CA ILE A 158 17.83 5.33 -15.64
C ILE A 158 17.61 3.83 -15.43
N LEU A 159 16.39 3.35 -15.65
CA LEU A 159 16.14 1.90 -15.70
C LEU A 159 16.68 1.35 -17.03
N ASN A 160 17.97 1.00 -17.05
CA ASN A 160 18.50 0.07 -18.03
C ASN A 160 18.46 -1.34 -17.43
N ASP A 161 18.32 -2.36 -18.26
CA ASP A 161 18.19 -3.77 -17.86
C ASP A 161 19.47 -4.43 -17.34
N ASP A 162 20.46 -3.64 -16.90
CA ASP A 162 21.74 -4.14 -16.43
C ASP A 162 21.78 -4.17 -14.89
N GLU A 163 21.85 -5.37 -14.32
CA GLU A 163 21.98 -5.66 -12.88
C GLU A 163 23.33 -5.18 -12.32
N GLU A 164 23.33 -4.47 -11.19
CA GLU A 164 24.07 -4.85 -9.95
C GLU A 164 24.11 -3.73 -8.89
N ASN A 165 23.76 -4.13 -7.66
CA ASN A 165 24.21 -3.61 -6.35
C ASN A 165 23.89 -2.17 -5.90
N MET A 166 22.99 -2.02 -4.91
CA MET A 166 23.13 -1.02 -3.83
C MET A 166 22.41 -1.43 -2.52
N ALA A 167 23.09 -1.19 -1.40
CA ALA A 167 22.69 -1.45 -0.02
C ALA A 167 21.89 -0.30 0.63
N GLN A 168 21.13 -0.59 1.69
CA GLN A 168 20.23 0.33 2.43
C GLN A 168 20.89 1.01 3.64
N PRO A 169 20.44 2.23 4.02
CA PRO A 169 20.69 2.82 5.34
C PRO A 169 19.45 2.80 6.26
N THR A 170 19.68 2.66 7.56
CA THR A 170 18.71 2.67 8.66
C THR A 170 18.64 4.04 9.36
N SER A 171 17.48 4.40 9.91
CA SER A 171 17.37 5.46 10.93
C SER A 171 16.17 5.22 11.86
N ASN A 172 16.44 5.29 13.17
CA ASN A 172 15.48 5.19 14.27
C ASN A 172 14.83 6.55 14.58
N MET A 173 13.55 6.55 15.00
CA MET A 173 12.97 7.59 15.83
C MET A 173 12.01 6.97 16.86
N ASP A 174 12.27 7.23 18.13
CA ASP A 174 11.40 6.90 19.27
C ASP A 174 10.56 8.13 19.67
N GLY A 175 9.27 7.94 19.90
CA GLY A 175 8.37 8.93 20.48
C GLY A 175 7.23 8.24 21.23
N GLN A 176 7.28 8.25 22.55
CA GLN A 176 6.32 7.60 23.45
C GLN A 176 5.34 8.65 24.01
N SER A 177 4.03 8.41 23.92
CA SER A 177 3.01 9.20 24.63
C SER A 177 2.00 8.28 25.32
N ASP A 178 1.65 8.65 26.56
CA ASP A 178 0.86 7.84 27.50
C ASP A 178 -0.65 7.93 27.22
N ALA A 179 -1.29 6.78 27.03
CA ALA A 179 -2.73 6.64 26.85
C ALA A 179 -3.42 6.38 28.20
N LYS A 180 -4.08 7.38 28.78
CA LYS A 180 -4.95 7.19 29.96
C LYS A 180 -6.32 7.88 29.95
N ASP A 181 -6.68 8.67 28.94
CA ASP A 181 -7.92 9.47 28.96
C ASP A 181 -8.96 9.21 27.84
N LEU A 182 -8.89 8.09 27.12
CA LEU A 182 -9.90 7.72 26.11
C LEU A 182 -10.91 6.70 26.62
N MET A 183 -11.92 7.15 27.37
CA MET A 183 -13.10 6.33 27.70
C MET A 183 -14.41 7.12 27.53
N SER A 184 -14.88 7.36 26.29
CA SER A 184 -16.32 7.68 26.09
C SER A 184 -16.92 7.48 24.68
N SER A 185 -16.19 7.01 23.66
CA SER A 185 -16.79 6.68 22.35
C SER A 185 -16.45 5.26 21.91
N HIS A 186 -17.28 4.28 22.24
CA HIS A 186 -17.00 2.88 21.87
C HIS A 186 -17.47 2.57 20.44
N CYS A 187 -16.57 1.97 19.66
CA CYS A 187 -16.88 1.23 18.44
C CYS A 187 -17.83 0.07 18.80
N TRP A 188 -19.07 0.14 18.31
CA TRP A 188 -20.03 -0.96 18.43
C TRP A 188 -19.91 -1.83 17.17
N MET A 189 -19.19 -2.95 17.27
CA MET A 189 -19.15 -3.93 16.19
C MET A 189 -20.50 -4.66 16.14
N THR A 190 -21.39 -4.23 15.25
CA THR A 190 -22.64 -4.96 14.99
C THR A 190 -22.34 -6.24 14.21
N PRO A 191 -22.81 -7.42 14.67
CA PRO A 191 -22.75 -8.65 13.88
C PRO A 191 -23.41 -8.46 12.51
N VAL A 192 -22.80 -8.99 11.44
CA VAL A 192 -23.37 -8.90 10.08
C VAL A 192 -24.73 -9.60 10.03
N LYS A 193 -25.77 -8.82 9.70
CA LYS A 193 -27.13 -9.31 9.50
C LYS A 193 -27.19 -10.06 8.16
N GLY A 194 -26.99 -11.37 8.21
CA GLY A 194 -26.90 -12.27 7.06
C GLY A 194 -26.38 -13.66 7.46
N MET A 195 -25.60 -13.72 8.54
CA MET A 195 -25.45 -14.90 9.38
C MET A 195 -26.53 -14.86 10.46
N GLU A 196 -27.78 -15.14 10.10
CA GLU A 196 -28.59 -15.90 11.06
C GLU A 196 -27.83 -17.23 11.19
N LEU A 197 -27.08 -17.38 12.29
CA LEU A 197 -26.75 -18.70 12.79
C LEU A 197 -28.03 -19.50 12.72
N SER A 198 -28.06 -20.46 11.80
CA SER A 198 -29.24 -21.26 11.52
C SER A 198 -29.85 -21.63 12.86
N LYS A 199 -31.17 -21.46 13.02
CA LYS A 199 -31.92 -21.88 14.24
C LYS A 199 -31.91 -23.40 14.40
N GLY A 200 -30.73 -24.01 14.32
CA GLY A 200 -30.44 -25.42 14.37
C GLY A 200 -29.44 -25.64 15.50
N LYS A 201 -29.97 -26.24 16.57
CA LYS A 201 -29.26 -26.81 17.73
C LYS A 201 -28.52 -25.80 18.65
N PRO A 202 -28.49 -26.06 19.96
CA PRO A 202 -27.68 -25.28 20.89
C PRO A 202 -26.24 -25.30 20.41
N HIS A 203 -25.67 -24.11 20.23
CA HIS A 203 -24.27 -23.91 19.87
C HIS A 203 -23.37 -24.79 20.74
N GLU A 204 -22.83 -25.84 20.13
CA GLU A 204 -21.62 -26.47 20.61
C GLU A 204 -20.57 -25.35 20.66
N GLN A 205 -20.13 -25.00 21.86
CA GLN A 205 -19.09 -23.97 22.06
C GLN A 205 -17.85 -24.45 21.34
N GLN A 206 -17.64 -23.97 20.11
CA GLN A 206 -16.42 -24.27 19.38
C GLN A 206 -15.25 -23.70 20.17
N GLU A 207 -14.29 -24.57 20.48
CA GLU A 207 -13.08 -24.22 21.21
C GLU A 207 -12.29 -23.16 20.43
N THR A 208 -11.96 -22.03 21.08
CA THR A 208 -11.17 -20.97 20.45
C THR A 208 -9.71 -21.43 20.36
N LEU A 209 -9.17 -21.44 19.14
CA LEU A 209 -7.80 -21.89 18.89
C LEU A 209 -6.80 -20.75 19.13
N VAL A 210 -5.82 -20.94 20.00
CA VAL A 210 -4.73 -19.97 20.19
C VAL A 210 -3.68 -20.21 19.12
N VAL A 211 -3.47 -19.23 18.25
CA VAL A 211 -2.61 -19.35 17.06
C VAL A 211 -1.73 -18.12 16.89
N SER A 212 -0.57 -18.31 16.27
CA SER A 212 0.30 -17.18 15.89
C SER A 212 -0.07 -16.66 14.50
N VAL A 213 0.24 -15.39 14.22
CA VAL A 213 0.13 -14.81 12.87
C VAL A 213 0.89 -15.67 11.85
N LYS A 214 2.10 -16.11 12.20
CA LYS A 214 2.93 -17.00 11.37
C LYS A 214 2.22 -18.30 11.00
N GLU A 215 1.49 -18.89 11.94
CA GLU A 215 0.81 -20.16 11.70
C GLU A 215 -0.43 -20.00 10.82
N LEU A 216 -1.17 -18.91 11.00
CA LEU A 216 -2.29 -18.56 10.12
C LEU A 216 -1.85 -18.34 8.67
N ILE A 217 -0.69 -17.71 8.48
CA ILE A 217 -0.13 -17.44 7.15
C ILE A 217 0.39 -18.73 6.49
N ASN A 218 1.07 -19.59 7.25
CA ASN A 218 1.67 -20.81 6.71
C ASN A 218 0.66 -21.95 6.50
N LEU A 219 -0.41 -22.01 7.30
CA LEU A 219 -1.41 -23.07 7.28
C LEU A 219 -2.84 -22.52 7.25
N PRO A 220 -3.18 -21.63 6.29
CA PRO A 220 -4.44 -20.88 6.33
C PRO A 220 -5.67 -21.78 6.28
N GLU A 221 -5.63 -22.83 5.47
CA GLU A 221 -6.73 -23.81 5.32
C GLU A 221 -7.02 -24.59 6.62
N ARG A 222 -6.04 -24.74 7.50
CA ARG A 222 -6.24 -25.40 8.80
C ARG A 222 -7.15 -24.58 9.72
N TYR A 223 -7.20 -23.27 9.53
CA TYR A 223 -7.86 -22.30 10.40
C TYR A 223 -9.05 -21.60 9.74
N HIS A 224 -9.31 -21.86 8.46
CA HIS A 224 -10.44 -21.29 7.72
C HIS A 224 -11.77 -21.51 8.45
N GLU A 225 -12.53 -20.43 8.62
CA GLU A 225 -13.82 -20.38 9.32
C GLU A 225 -13.78 -20.86 10.79
N LYS A 226 -12.61 -20.88 11.42
CA LYS A 226 -12.47 -21.27 12.83
C LYS A 226 -12.34 -20.07 13.76
N PRO A 227 -12.90 -20.16 14.99
CA PRO A 227 -12.64 -19.17 16.02
C PRO A 227 -11.18 -19.24 16.45
N VAL A 228 -10.49 -18.10 16.38
CA VAL A 228 -9.07 -17.97 16.70
C VAL A 228 -8.84 -16.86 17.72
N LEU A 229 -7.80 -17.04 18.53
CA LEU A 229 -7.18 -16.01 19.35
C LEU A 229 -5.76 -15.82 18.83
N VAL A 230 -5.51 -14.70 18.17
CA VAL A 230 -4.25 -14.42 17.46
C VAL A 230 -3.44 -13.39 18.23
N ASN A 231 -2.15 -13.67 18.46
CA ASN A 231 -1.22 -12.71 19.05
C ASN A 231 -0.31 -12.12 17.97
N GLY A 232 -0.22 -10.78 17.91
CA GLY A 232 0.68 -10.06 17.01
C GLY A 232 0.75 -8.57 17.33
N TYR A 233 1.52 -7.82 16.56
CA TYR A 233 1.62 -6.37 16.65
C TYR A 233 0.55 -5.72 15.77
N VAL A 234 -0.20 -4.78 16.33
CA VAL A 234 -1.18 -4.01 15.56
C VAL A 234 -0.46 -2.88 14.86
N LEU A 235 -0.46 -2.88 13.54
CA LEU A 235 0.14 -1.81 12.73
C LEU A 235 -0.96 -1.01 12.01
N GLY A 236 -0.74 0.30 11.88
CA GLY A 236 -1.61 1.21 11.13
C GLY A 236 -1.04 2.62 11.03
N GLU A 237 -1.52 3.39 10.04
CA GLU A 237 -1.29 4.81 9.67
C GLU A 237 0.14 5.40 9.67
N SER A 238 0.99 5.12 10.65
CA SER A 238 2.32 5.75 10.75
C SER A 238 3.40 5.06 9.90
N ASP A 239 3.19 3.79 9.55
CA ASP A 239 4.07 3.09 8.62
C ASP A 239 3.57 3.38 7.21
N ALA A 240 4.40 4.04 6.39
CA ALA A 240 4.11 4.62 5.07
C ALA A 240 3.44 3.70 4.01
N PHE A 241 3.11 2.47 4.40
CA PHE A 241 2.60 1.39 3.59
C PHE A 241 1.22 0.86 4.05
N ALA A 242 0.78 1.13 5.28
CA ALA A 242 -0.52 0.70 5.81
C ALA A 242 -1.52 1.85 5.84
N ARG A 243 -2.23 2.09 4.74
CA ARG A 243 -3.39 3.01 4.71
C ARG A 243 -4.42 2.58 5.75
N GLU A 244 -4.92 3.54 6.54
CA GLU A 244 -6.16 3.65 7.36
C GLU A 244 -6.68 2.44 8.18
N LEU A 245 -6.03 1.29 8.10
CA LEU A 245 -6.70 0.02 8.27
C LEU A 245 -5.82 -0.96 9.07
N PRO A 246 -6.29 -1.46 10.22
CA PRO A 246 -5.44 -2.19 11.15
C PRO A 246 -5.05 -3.57 10.61
N ALA A 247 -3.75 -3.87 10.63
CA ALA A 247 -3.22 -5.20 10.38
C ALA A 247 -2.60 -5.78 11.65
N LEU A 248 -2.59 -7.11 11.76
CA LEU A 248 -1.91 -7.82 12.84
C LEU A 248 -0.69 -8.53 12.27
N CYS A 249 0.50 -8.14 12.71
CA CYS A 249 1.78 -8.56 12.14
C CYS A 249 2.65 -9.37 13.12
N GLN A 250 3.59 -10.14 12.60
CA GLN A 250 4.54 -10.89 13.42
C GLN A 250 5.56 -9.99 14.14
N SER A 251 5.87 -8.83 13.56
CA SER A 251 6.88 -7.86 14.03
C SER A 251 6.26 -6.49 14.32
N GLU A 252 6.88 -5.74 15.23
CA GLU A 252 6.52 -4.36 15.58
C GLU A 252 6.77 -3.39 14.42
N THR A 253 7.75 -3.70 13.57
CA THR A 253 8.05 -2.96 12.35
C THR A 253 7.63 -3.77 11.14
N LEU A 254 6.96 -3.11 10.18
CA LEU A 254 6.56 -3.75 8.94
C LEU A 254 7.78 -4.06 8.06
N THR A 255 8.23 -5.32 8.08
CA THR A 255 9.28 -5.82 7.19
C THR A 255 8.74 -6.34 5.86
N SER A 256 7.55 -6.94 5.89
CA SER A 256 6.86 -7.51 4.74
C SER A 256 5.36 -7.66 5.03
N PHE A 257 4.51 -7.40 4.04
CA PHE A 257 3.08 -7.69 4.13
C PHE A 257 2.78 -9.19 4.26
N GLN A 258 3.72 -10.05 3.84
CA GLN A 258 3.62 -11.50 3.99
C GLN A 258 3.70 -11.95 5.45
N ASP A 259 4.04 -11.05 6.37
CA ASP A 259 4.11 -11.33 7.81
C ASP A 259 2.89 -10.81 8.59
N CYS A 260 1.84 -10.38 7.88
CA CYS A 260 0.65 -9.77 8.47
C CYS A 260 -0.64 -10.48 8.05
N ILE A 261 -1.68 -10.31 8.87
CA ILE A 261 -3.06 -10.65 8.55
C ILE A 261 -3.96 -9.43 8.74
N TRP A 262 -5.06 -9.40 7.99
CA TRP A 262 -6.00 -8.30 7.99
C TRP A 262 -6.92 -8.35 9.22
N LEU A 263 -7.19 -7.21 9.88
CA LEU A 263 -8.23 -7.13 10.91
C LEU A 263 -9.50 -6.54 10.29
N ALA A 264 -10.43 -7.41 9.90
CA ALA A 264 -11.69 -6.99 9.32
C ALA A 264 -12.64 -6.49 10.43
N THR A 265 -12.58 -5.18 10.69
CA THR A 265 -13.33 -4.50 11.75
C THR A 265 -14.83 -4.39 11.49
N VAL A 266 -15.28 -4.67 10.27
CA VAL A 266 -16.70 -4.77 9.90
C VAL A 266 -16.85 -5.94 8.93
N GLY A 267 -17.85 -6.79 9.13
CA GLY A 267 -18.06 -7.90 8.20
C GLY A 267 -18.69 -7.43 6.89
N GLU A 268 -18.45 -8.21 5.83
CA GLU A 268 -18.73 -7.85 4.44
C GLU A 268 -20.11 -7.21 4.25
N VAL A 269 -20.08 -6.00 3.71
CA VAL A 269 -21.24 -5.22 3.30
C VAL A 269 -21.72 -5.82 1.98
N GLY A 270 -22.47 -6.92 2.02
CA GLY A 270 -23.14 -7.47 0.83
C GLY A 270 -23.97 -6.37 0.14
N SER A 271 -24.12 -6.40 -1.19
CA SER A 271 -24.62 -5.25 -1.99
C SER A 271 -25.81 -4.48 -1.37
N PHE A 272 -25.51 -3.39 -0.66
CA PHE A 272 -26.52 -2.47 -0.12
C PHE A 272 -26.67 -1.25 -1.04
N ASN A 273 -27.72 -0.45 -0.81
CA ASN A 273 -27.81 0.87 -1.44
C ASN A 273 -26.61 1.75 -1.02
N HIS A 274 -26.25 2.72 -1.86
CA HIS A 274 -25.09 3.58 -1.71
C HIS A 274 -25.02 4.29 -0.34
N GLU A 275 -26.16 4.75 0.18
CA GLU A 275 -26.27 5.48 1.45
C GLU A 275 -25.92 4.61 2.67
N ARG A 276 -26.32 3.33 2.66
CA ARG A 276 -25.98 2.38 3.72
C ARG A 276 -24.52 1.92 3.63
N ALA A 277 -23.95 1.86 2.42
CA ALA A 277 -22.54 1.58 2.22
C ALA A 277 -21.64 2.71 2.77
N GLU A 278 -22.01 3.97 2.52
CA GLU A 278 -21.32 5.16 3.07
C GLU A 278 -21.33 5.15 4.60
N HIS A 279 -22.48 4.92 5.24
CA HIS A 279 -22.57 4.91 6.71
C HIS A 279 -21.80 3.74 7.35
N LEU A 280 -21.73 2.58 6.69
CA LEU A 280 -20.91 1.46 7.15
C LEU A 280 -19.42 1.74 6.97
N ARG A 281 -19.03 2.45 5.90
CA ARG A 281 -17.66 2.90 5.65
C ARG A 281 -17.17 3.88 6.73
N GLU A 282 -18.00 4.85 7.09
CA GLU A 282 -17.65 5.85 8.13
C GLU A 282 -17.44 5.18 9.50
N ASN A 283 -18.26 4.20 9.85
CA ASN A 283 -18.07 3.39 11.06
C ASN A 283 -16.83 2.49 10.98
N TYR A 284 -16.52 1.97 9.79
CA TYR A 284 -15.35 1.13 9.53
C TYR A 284 -14.04 1.89 9.72
N GLU A 285 -13.93 3.08 9.12
CA GLU A 285 -12.79 3.97 9.29
C GLU A 285 -12.62 4.31 10.76
N LYS A 286 -13.70 4.71 11.44
CA LYS A 286 -13.66 5.03 12.87
C LYS A 286 -13.17 3.88 13.74
N CYS A 287 -13.70 2.67 13.55
CA CYS A 287 -13.28 1.50 14.31
C CYS A 287 -11.82 1.08 14.01
N GLY A 288 -11.40 1.23 12.75
CA GLY A 288 -10.00 1.04 12.35
C GLY A 288 -9.08 2.01 13.08
N HIS A 289 -9.38 3.30 13.04
CA HIS A 289 -8.64 4.34 13.74
C HIS A 289 -8.63 4.14 15.25
N ASP A 290 -9.73 3.70 15.87
CA ASP A 290 -9.77 3.43 17.31
C ASP A 290 -8.80 2.29 17.68
N ILE A 291 -8.79 1.20 16.90
CA ILE A 291 -7.88 0.07 17.11
C ILE A 291 -6.43 0.51 16.93
N ILE A 292 -6.13 1.26 15.86
CA ILE A 292 -4.79 1.78 15.60
C ILE A 292 -4.37 2.78 16.68
N GLY A 293 -5.25 3.69 17.10
CA GLY A 293 -4.94 4.68 18.13
C GLY A 293 -4.64 4.06 19.49
N ILE A 294 -5.29 2.94 19.83
CA ILE A 294 -5.07 2.25 21.10
C ILE A 294 -3.84 1.32 21.02
N PHE A 295 -3.76 0.51 19.95
CA PHE A 295 -2.84 -0.61 19.84
C PHE A 295 -1.73 -0.44 18.80
N GLY A 296 -1.70 0.67 18.04
CA GLY A 296 -0.68 0.93 17.02
C GLY A 296 0.73 0.82 17.56
N GLY A 297 1.55 -0.01 16.90
CA GLY A 297 2.91 -0.35 17.33
C GLY A 297 2.99 -1.25 18.56
N LYS A 298 1.85 -1.68 19.13
CA LYS A 298 1.80 -2.50 20.33
C LYS A 298 1.35 -3.91 20.00
N ARG A 299 1.79 -4.84 20.84
CA ARG A 299 1.32 -6.22 20.79
C ARG A 299 -0.10 -6.34 21.36
N ALA A 300 -0.96 -7.04 20.63
CA ALA A 300 -2.33 -7.33 21.03
C ALA A 300 -2.73 -8.77 20.71
N PHE A 301 -3.68 -9.28 21.49
CA PHE A 301 -4.41 -10.49 21.22
C PHE A 301 -5.76 -10.13 20.60
N VAL A 302 -6.07 -10.72 19.45
CA VAL A 302 -7.32 -10.51 18.72
C VAL A 302 -8.11 -11.81 18.69
N ARG A 303 -9.34 -11.79 19.22
CA ARG A 303 -10.28 -12.90 19.12
C ARG A 303 -11.28 -12.64 18.01
N GLY A 304 -11.39 -13.55 17.06
CA GLY A 304 -12.37 -13.50 15.97
C GLY A 304 -12.47 -14.81 15.21
N VAL A 305 -12.95 -14.77 13.97
CA VAL A 305 -13.02 -15.91 13.05
C VAL A 305 -12.02 -15.68 11.93
N PHE A 306 -11.11 -16.63 11.72
CA PHE A 306 -10.14 -16.51 10.63
C PHE A 306 -10.77 -16.92 9.30
N ASP A 307 -10.65 -16.08 8.28
CA ASP A 307 -11.08 -16.34 6.91
C ASP A 307 -9.86 -16.31 5.99
N SER A 308 -9.43 -17.50 5.55
CA SER A 308 -8.32 -17.61 4.58
C SER A 308 -8.65 -17.11 3.18
N ARG A 309 -9.93 -16.94 2.82
CA ARG A 309 -10.33 -16.50 1.47
C ARG A 309 -10.34 -14.97 1.37
N ASP A 310 -10.69 -14.29 2.46
CA ASP A 310 -10.61 -12.84 2.54
C ASP A 310 -9.17 -12.40 2.82
N LYS A 311 -8.49 -12.00 1.76
CA LYS A 311 -7.12 -11.49 1.84
C LYS A 311 -7.05 -10.03 2.30
N GLY A 312 -8.19 -9.37 2.44
CA GLY A 312 -8.27 -7.94 2.75
C GLY A 312 -7.38 -7.10 1.83
N TRP A 313 -6.71 -6.13 2.43
CA TRP A 313 -5.77 -5.22 1.75
C TRP A 313 -4.34 -5.78 1.63
N LEU A 314 -4.10 -7.04 1.99
CA LEU A 314 -2.76 -7.64 1.94
C LEU A 314 -2.48 -8.40 0.62
N GLY A 315 -3.42 -8.35 -0.33
CA GLY A 315 -3.23 -8.85 -1.70
C GLY A 315 -3.29 -10.37 -1.81
N ILE A 316 -2.32 -11.01 -2.48
CA ILE A 316 -2.29 -12.48 -2.68
C ILE A 316 -1.87 -13.26 -1.43
N TYR A 317 -1.43 -12.56 -0.38
CA TYR A 317 -0.91 -13.17 0.84
C TYR A 317 -1.88 -12.99 2.01
N GLY A 318 -1.90 -13.98 2.90
CA GLY A 318 -2.60 -13.89 4.18
C GLY A 318 -4.06 -14.33 4.15
N GLY A 319 -4.81 -13.79 5.11
CA GLY A 319 -6.23 -13.99 5.38
C GLY A 319 -6.68 -12.90 6.36
N SER A 320 -7.94 -12.91 6.78
CA SER A 320 -8.47 -11.91 7.70
C SER A 320 -9.01 -12.51 8.98
N VAL A 321 -8.93 -11.76 10.06
CA VAL A 321 -9.72 -12.04 11.27
C VAL A 321 -10.98 -11.19 11.18
N LYS A 322 -12.10 -11.85 10.94
CA LYS A 322 -13.44 -11.27 10.88
C LYS A 322 -14.17 -11.43 12.21
N ASN A 323 -15.28 -10.72 12.36
CA ASN A 323 -16.17 -10.83 13.53
C ASN A 323 -15.38 -10.72 14.83
N ILE A 324 -14.52 -9.69 14.93
CA ILE A 324 -13.65 -9.50 16.08
C ILE A 324 -14.53 -9.24 17.30
N ILE A 325 -14.35 -10.07 18.33
CA ILE A 325 -15.12 -10.03 19.57
C ILE A 325 -14.32 -9.31 20.67
N GLU A 326 -13.00 -9.45 20.64
CA GLU A 326 -12.12 -8.99 21.70
C GLU A 326 -10.77 -8.59 21.11
N ILE A 327 -10.22 -7.46 21.56
CA ILE A 327 -8.82 -7.08 21.31
C ILE A 327 -8.24 -6.63 22.63
N PHE A 328 -7.11 -7.20 23.05
CA PHE A 328 -6.48 -6.81 24.31
C PHE A 328 -4.97 -6.78 24.23
N GLY A 329 -4.36 -5.83 24.93
CA GLY A 329 -2.91 -5.72 25.01
C GLY A 329 -2.35 -6.68 26.07
N GLU A 330 -1.03 -6.87 26.09
CA GLU A 330 -0.35 -7.66 27.13
C GLU A 330 -0.58 -7.10 28.56
N SER A 331 -0.96 -5.83 28.68
CA SER A 331 -1.15 -5.15 29.98
C SER A 331 -2.59 -4.79 30.34
N THR A 332 -3.57 -4.87 29.41
CA THR A 332 -4.97 -4.52 29.72
C THR A 332 -5.98 -5.11 28.73
N PRO A 333 -7.05 -5.78 29.18
CA PRO A 333 -8.14 -6.23 28.33
C PRO A 333 -9.11 -5.12 27.90
N LEU A 334 -9.37 -5.02 26.59
CA LEU A 334 -10.49 -4.26 26.02
C LEU A 334 -11.53 -5.27 25.51
N ILE A 335 -12.66 -5.32 26.21
CA ILE A 335 -13.76 -6.22 25.85
C ILE A 335 -14.77 -5.41 25.04
N PHE A 336 -15.01 -5.81 23.78
CA PHE A 336 -16.09 -5.21 22.99
C PHE A 336 -17.40 -5.88 23.39
N ASP A 337 -18.33 -5.10 23.96
CA ASP A 337 -19.63 -5.63 24.33
C ASP A 337 -20.54 -5.74 23.10
N VAL A 338 -20.58 -6.93 22.50
CA VAL A 338 -21.39 -7.24 21.31
C VAL A 338 -22.90 -7.32 21.64
N GLN A 339 -23.31 -7.33 22.92
CA GLN A 339 -24.69 -7.69 23.30
C GLN A 339 -25.71 -6.54 23.30
N SER A 340 -25.33 -5.28 23.13
CA SER A 340 -26.26 -4.16 23.32
C SER A 340 -27.10 -3.78 22.08
N ALA A 341 -26.73 -4.24 20.87
CA ALA A 341 -27.39 -3.82 19.63
C ALA A 341 -28.80 -4.42 19.39
N SER A 342 -29.25 -5.41 20.18
CA SER A 342 -30.56 -6.06 19.98
C SER A 342 -31.73 -5.40 20.74
N LYS A 343 -31.47 -4.42 21.62
CA LYS A 343 -32.52 -3.77 22.44
C LYS A 343 -33.00 -2.40 21.97
N ALA A 344 -32.38 -1.81 20.94
CA ALA A 344 -32.75 -0.48 20.43
C ALA A 344 -33.81 -0.50 19.31
N GLY A 345 -34.41 -1.65 19.00
CA GLY A 345 -35.45 -1.79 17.99
C GLY A 345 -36.71 -2.46 18.54
N LYS A 346 -37.46 -1.75 19.38
CA LYS A 346 -38.89 -1.98 19.61
C LYS A 346 -39.63 -0.67 19.71
#